data_AF-A0A1W9PS31-F1
#
_entry.id   AF-A0A1W9PS31-F1
#
_cell.length_a   1.000
_cell.length_b   1.000
_cell.length_c   1.000
_cell.angle_alpha   90.00
_cell.angle_beta   90.00
_cell.angle_gamma   90.00
#
_symmetry.space_group_name_H-M   'P 1'
#
loop_
_entity.id
_entity.type
_entity.pdbx_description
1 polymer ?
#
loop_
_entity_poly.entity_id
_entity_poly.type
_entity_poly.pdbx_seq_one_letter_code
_entity_poly.pdbx_strand_id
1 'polypeptide(L)'
;MVVLTVAVVSAMYRLVMSWVTDGSGGSGLSEEEFGGWAVKINAAITFVEYTLTFLVSMSSMVTFIADRVPLLNEGILGIQYRTLLAIALSILTGWLVNRGPKMAARAFGPATAGVLILLWVMVGATIWQYGFHLPDFNLSAFSGEYLHFTLKGYVQILAVMTGIEVFANLVAAYDGPAKVRSKRAFNSLIIVMGTTAVTMLIVGPAIKNTFDYTNLEVSAFTQAMDALLPAPLPYLGTLVGIAVLMSASAASAQGLQNLSLGLKKRHYIPPTLGNQNEYDVADKPVWIEVGLVIICFLFFGTNEETYLSIYAAGVFILLSMTGWAVSKRLIREARQQFSWEKFLLIPGTVVASILTTSATGIIFWERFNEGAWTYFIFIPILYSLFTYSRNHLGAPSPIMDYLGQLDSTLLAGFGFGQAVPVLETGAAEKKAPSITWEPEPIEKSKWRNQSRTIEKVVILLDGSVYAAQAIPTAKRICRSMGASLTLLSSVKAYSHGPQEQFEAELSSREGYLAALVQQMRSNDYTVDYAIRRGSIAEVTHAFVEANDIDLVITTTRGKSGQKHWMKGGVSSKLMSKLSIPVLLVQGE
;
A
#
# COMPACT_ATOMS: atom_id res chain seq x y z
N MET A 1 -6.41 -30.30 -6.49
CA MET A 1 -7.15 -29.60 -5.41
C MET A 1 -6.78 -28.13 -5.33
N VAL A 2 -5.53 -27.76 -5.01
CA VAL A 2 -5.11 -26.34 -4.89
C VAL A 2 -5.44 -25.49 -6.13
N VAL A 3 -5.16 -25.97 -7.34
CA VAL A 3 -5.47 -25.22 -8.58
C VAL A 3 -6.97 -24.93 -8.72
N LEU A 4 -7.83 -25.86 -8.34
CA LEU A 4 -9.28 -25.66 -8.34
C LEU A 4 -9.67 -24.59 -7.31
N THR A 5 -9.10 -24.67 -6.11
CA THR A 5 -9.28 -23.68 -5.06
C THR A 5 -8.87 -22.27 -5.53
N VAL A 6 -7.68 -22.14 -6.14
CA VAL A 6 -7.17 -20.88 -6.71
C VAL A 6 -8.15 -20.32 -7.74
N ALA A 7 -8.66 -21.16 -8.64
CA ALA A 7 -9.59 -20.73 -9.69
C ALA A 7 -10.91 -20.22 -9.09
N VAL A 8 -11.50 -20.95 -8.14
CA VAL A 8 -12.77 -20.60 -7.48
C VAL A 8 -12.62 -19.31 -6.67
N VAL A 9 -11.56 -19.19 -5.86
CA VAL A 9 -11.31 -17.98 -5.07
C VAL A 9 -10.99 -16.79 -5.98
N SER A 10 -10.20 -16.97 -7.04
CA SER A 10 -9.93 -15.90 -8.01
C SER A 10 -11.22 -15.41 -8.68
N ALA A 11 -12.11 -16.33 -9.09
CA ALA A 11 -13.40 -15.98 -9.66
C ALA A 11 -14.28 -15.17 -8.68
N MET A 12 -14.29 -15.54 -7.40
CA MET A 12 -14.96 -14.76 -6.35
C MET A 12 -14.34 -13.36 -6.20
N TYR A 13 -13.01 -13.26 -6.21
CA TYR A 13 -12.28 -12.00 -6.12
C TYR A 13 -12.51 -11.06 -7.31
N ARG A 14 -12.97 -11.57 -8.46
CA ARG A 14 -13.44 -10.73 -9.56
C ARG A 14 -14.55 -9.78 -9.11
N LEU A 15 -15.47 -10.27 -8.26
CA LEU A 15 -16.58 -9.49 -7.72
C LEU A 15 -16.07 -8.43 -6.75
N VAL A 16 -15.17 -8.81 -5.83
CA VAL A 16 -14.51 -7.90 -4.88
C VAL A 16 -13.88 -6.72 -5.63
N MET A 17 -13.02 -7.00 -6.62
CA MET A 17 -12.35 -5.97 -7.43
C MET A 17 -13.31 -5.13 -8.28
N SER A 18 -14.53 -5.61 -8.54
CA SER A 18 -15.52 -4.88 -9.32
C SER A 18 -16.35 -3.92 -8.46
N TRP A 19 -16.60 -4.29 -7.20
CA TRP A 19 -17.34 -3.48 -6.24
C TRP A 19 -16.43 -2.49 -5.52
N VAL A 20 -15.24 -2.92 -5.14
CA VAL A 20 -14.28 -2.16 -4.36
C VAL A 20 -13.14 -1.70 -5.28
N THR A 21 -13.17 -0.43 -5.67
CA THR A 21 -12.20 0.14 -6.63
C THR A 21 -11.35 1.28 -6.06
N ASP A 22 -11.53 1.57 -4.78
CA ASP A 22 -10.76 2.54 -4.01
C ASP A 22 -9.46 1.96 -3.42
N GLY A 23 -9.25 0.64 -3.57
CA GLY A 23 -8.07 -0.08 -3.11
C GLY A 23 -8.26 -0.77 -1.77
N SER A 24 -9.45 -0.71 -1.16
CA SER A 24 -9.72 -1.36 0.13
C SER A 24 -9.87 -2.89 0.09
N GLY A 25 -10.00 -3.46 -1.11
CA GLY A 25 -9.97 -4.90 -1.33
C GLY A 25 -11.03 -5.69 -0.55
N GLY A 26 -10.67 -6.91 -0.13
CA GLY A 26 -11.55 -7.79 0.64
C GLY A 26 -11.78 -7.30 2.06
N SER A 27 -10.79 -6.60 2.63
CA SER A 27 -10.89 -5.99 3.95
C SER A 27 -11.96 -4.89 4.03
N GLY A 28 -12.02 -3.99 3.03
CA GLY A 28 -13.03 -2.95 2.92
C GLY A 28 -14.43 -3.50 2.68
N LEU A 29 -14.56 -4.52 1.82
CA LEU A 29 -15.84 -5.21 1.62
C LEU A 29 -16.34 -5.88 2.90
N SER A 30 -15.45 -6.53 3.64
CA SER A 30 -15.79 -7.17 4.91
C SER A 30 -16.23 -6.15 5.95
N GLU A 31 -15.61 -4.97 5.98
CA GLU A 31 -16.03 -3.85 6.81
C GLU A 31 -17.43 -3.34 6.45
N GLU A 32 -17.71 -3.09 5.16
CA GLU A 32 -19.03 -2.64 4.69
C GLU A 32 -20.15 -3.62 5.08
N GLU A 33 -19.88 -4.93 5.00
CA GLU A 33 -20.89 -5.96 5.20
C GLU A 33 -21.04 -6.44 6.65
N PHE A 34 -19.98 -6.38 7.46
CA PHE A 34 -19.99 -6.87 8.84
C PHE A 34 -19.87 -5.78 9.91
N GLY A 35 -19.42 -4.58 9.55
CA GLY A 35 -19.32 -3.43 10.44
C GLY A 35 -18.04 -3.37 11.27
N GLY A 36 -18.06 -2.54 12.32
CA GLY A 36 -16.85 -2.11 13.03
C GLY A 36 -16.05 -3.18 13.77
N TRP A 37 -16.62 -4.35 14.09
CA TRP A 37 -15.85 -5.46 14.68
C TRP A 37 -14.91 -6.11 13.65
N ALA A 38 -15.36 -6.20 12.39
CA ALA A 38 -14.58 -6.78 11.31
C ALA A 38 -13.34 -5.92 11.01
N VAL A 39 -13.42 -4.60 11.17
CA VAL A 39 -12.26 -3.69 11.05
C VAL A 39 -11.14 -4.08 11.99
N LYS A 40 -11.46 -4.30 13.27
CA LYS A 40 -10.47 -4.62 14.31
C LYS A 40 -9.85 -6.00 14.07
N ILE A 41 -10.67 -6.98 13.70
CA ILE A 41 -10.19 -8.34 13.41
C ILE A 41 -9.32 -8.34 12.15
N ASN A 42 -9.77 -7.69 11.07
CA ASN A 42 -9.00 -7.55 9.84
C ASN A 42 -7.67 -6.85 10.12
N ALA A 43 -7.68 -5.72 10.82
CA ALA A 43 -6.46 -5.01 11.17
C ALA A 43 -5.50 -5.86 12.03
N ALA A 44 -6.02 -6.63 12.98
CA ALA A 44 -5.22 -7.51 13.82
C ALA A 44 -4.58 -8.64 13.01
N ILE A 45 -5.35 -9.28 12.13
CA ILE A 45 -4.83 -10.34 11.26
C ILE A 45 -3.82 -9.75 10.27
N THR A 46 -4.13 -8.65 9.60
CA THR A 46 -3.22 -7.99 8.66
C THR A 46 -1.90 -7.56 9.33
N PHE A 47 -1.92 -7.12 10.58
CA PHE A 47 -0.70 -6.84 11.35
C PHE A 47 0.17 -8.09 11.53
N VAL A 48 -0.45 -9.20 11.95
CA VAL A 48 0.24 -10.49 12.13
C VAL A 48 0.78 -11.00 10.79
N GLU A 49 -0.04 -10.93 9.75
CA GLU A 49 0.29 -11.36 8.38
C GLU A 49 1.44 -10.58 7.78
N TYR A 50 1.49 -9.25 7.96
CA TYR A 50 2.64 -8.48 7.50
C TYR A 50 3.91 -8.86 8.26
N THR A 51 3.83 -9.03 9.57
CA THR A 51 4.98 -9.46 10.38
C THR A 51 5.48 -10.85 9.93
N LEU A 52 4.58 -11.79 9.67
CA LEU A 52 4.92 -13.14 9.20
C LEU A 52 5.42 -13.14 7.75
N THR A 53 4.85 -12.32 6.87
CA THR A 53 5.33 -12.15 5.49
C THR A 53 6.76 -11.64 5.48
N PHE A 54 7.08 -10.67 6.34
CA PHE A 54 8.45 -10.17 6.50
C PHE A 54 9.38 -11.28 6.99
N LEU A 55 8.98 -11.99 8.03
CA LEU A 55 9.74 -13.08 8.65
C LEU A 55 10.03 -14.24 7.68
N VAL A 56 9.00 -14.76 6.99
CA VAL A 56 9.12 -15.84 6.01
C VAL A 56 9.98 -15.40 4.83
N SER A 57 9.74 -14.19 4.30
CA SER A 57 10.52 -13.68 3.17
C SER A 57 12.01 -13.51 3.53
N MET A 58 12.31 -12.99 4.72
CA MET A 58 13.69 -12.86 5.22
C MET A 58 14.35 -14.23 5.43
N SER A 59 13.62 -15.18 6.02
CA SER A 59 14.10 -16.56 6.23
C SER A 59 14.46 -17.22 4.91
N SER A 60 13.53 -17.25 3.95
CA SER A 60 13.75 -17.88 2.64
C SER A 60 14.79 -17.17 1.78
N MET A 61 14.89 -15.84 1.89
CA MET A 61 15.92 -15.10 1.18
C MET A 61 17.32 -15.53 1.65
N VAL A 62 17.49 -15.68 2.96
CA VAL A 62 18.76 -16.11 3.54
C VAL A 62 19.04 -17.58 3.24
N THR A 63 18.02 -18.45 3.20
CA THR A 63 18.16 -19.84 2.71
C THR A 63 18.72 -19.85 1.29
N PHE A 64 18.18 -19.06 0.37
CA PHE A 64 18.68 -18.98 -1.01
C PHE A 64 20.12 -18.47 -1.11
N ILE A 65 20.54 -17.59 -0.20
CA ILE A 65 21.94 -17.15 -0.13
C ILE A 65 22.82 -18.28 0.42
N ALA A 66 22.38 -18.97 1.48
CA ALA A 66 23.10 -20.07 2.11
C ALA A 66 23.26 -21.29 1.18
N ASP A 67 22.25 -21.59 0.36
CA ASP A 67 22.30 -22.63 -0.69
C ASP A 67 23.49 -22.45 -1.65
N ARG A 68 23.91 -21.19 -1.88
CA ARG A 68 25.04 -20.85 -2.75
C ARG A 68 26.33 -20.55 -1.98
N VAL A 69 26.25 -20.29 -0.68
CA VAL A 69 27.38 -19.95 0.20
C VAL A 69 27.31 -20.80 1.48
N PRO A 70 27.80 -22.05 1.45
CA PRO A 70 27.67 -23.00 2.56
C PRO A 70 28.30 -22.55 3.88
N LEU A 71 29.29 -21.65 3.82
CA LEU A 71 29.89 -21.02 5.01
C LEU A 71 28.85 -20.35 5.93
N LEU A 72 27.69 -19.96 5.41
CA LEU A 72 26.62 -19.36 6.21
C LEU A 72 25.88 -20.36 7.10
N ASN A 73 26.01 -21.67 6.84
CA ASN A 73 25.43 -22.73 7.65
C ASN A 73 26.27 -23.04 8.90
N GLU A 74 27.53 -22.61 8.93
CA GLU A 74 28.37 -22.65 10.12
C GLU A 74 27.87 -21.65 11.17
N GLY A 75 28.31 -21.81 12.42
CA GLY A 75 27.87 -20.97 13.52
C GLY A 75 28.95 -20.70 14.56
N ILE A 76 28.77 -19.59 15.28
CA ILE A 76 29.58 -19.23 16.45
C ILE A 76 28.61 -19.12 17.64
N LEU A 77 29.00 -19.67 18.80
CA LEU A 77 28.22 -19.59 20.05
C LEU A 77 26.78 -20.13 19.93
N GLY A 78 26.55 -21.14 19.09
CA GLY A 78 25.22 -21.74 18.88
C GLY A 78 24.29 -20.94 17.96
N ILE A 79 24.75 -19.82 17.41
CA ILE A 79 24.01 -19.01 16.42
C ILE A 79 24.66 -19.22 15.06
N GLN A 80 23.87 -19.62 14.06
CA GLN A 80 24.34 -19.78 12.68
C GLN A 80 24.60 -18.41 12.04
N TYR A 81 25.62 -18.31 11.17
CA TYR A 81 25.92 -17.06 10.47
C TYR A 81 24.76 -16.57 9.61
N ARG A 82 23.97 -17.49 9.04
CA ARG A 82 22.73 -17.16 8.33
C ARG A 82 21.74 -16.39 9.21
N THR A 83 21.65 -16.69 10.51
CA THR A 83 20.79 -15.95 11.46
C THR A 83 21.28 -14.52 11.64
N LEU A 84 22.60 -14.31 11.78
CA LEU A 84 23.17 -12.96 11.88
C LEU A 84 22.95 -12.17 10.59
N LEU A 85 23.09 -12.81 9.44
CA LEU A 85 22.79 -12.20 8.14
C LEU A 85 21.31 -11.81 8.03
N ALA A 86 20.39 -12.69 8.46
CA ALA A 86 18.96 -12.40 8.46
C ALA A 86 18.62 -11.18 9.33
N ILE A 87 19.22 -11.07 10.51
CA ILE A 87 19.07 -9.90 11.41
C ILE A 87 19.61 -8.63 10.74
N ALA A 88 20.82 -8.69 10.17
CA ALA A 88 21.43 -7.54 9.50
C ALA A 88 20.58 -7.06 8.31
N LEU A 89 20.10 -7.98 7.47
CA LEU A 89 19.22 -7.66 6.34
C LEU A 89 17.86 -7.15 6.79
N SER A 90 17.30 -7.66 7.90
CA SER A 90 16.05 -7.16 8.46
C SER A 90 16.16 -5.69 8.91
N ILE A 91 17.25 -5.35 9.62
CA ILE A 91 17.54 -3.97 10.03
C ILE A 91 17.73 -3.07 8.81
N LEU A 92 18.49 -3.55 7.80
CA LEU A 92 18.72 -2.82 6.56
C LEU A 92 17.42 -2.52 5.82
N THR A 93 16.54 -3.52 5.67
CA THR A 93 15.24 -3.37 5.01
C THR A 93 14.34 -2.40 5.78
N GLY A 94 14.23 -2.55 7.10
CA GLY A 94 13.45 -1.62 7.93
C GLY A 94 13.94 -0.17 7.82
N TRP A 95 15.27 0.03 7.84
CA TRP A 95 15.89 1.34 7.64
C TRP A 95 15.60 1.91 6.24
N LEU A 96 15.69 1.08 5.19
CA LEU A 96 15.46 1.50 3.81
C LEU A 96 14.00 1.93 3.59
N VAL A 97 13.05 1.14 4.09
CA VAL A 97 11.61 1.43 4.00
C VAL A 97 11.27 2.72 4.76
N ASN A 98 11.90 2.96 5.91
CA ASN A 98 11.69 4.18 6.71
C ASN A 98 12.25 5.46 6.07
N ARG A 99 13.13 5.36 5.05
CA ARG A 99 13.58 6.52 4.24
C ARG A 99 12.64 6.88 3.08
N GLY A 100 11.54 6.15 2.93
CA GLY A 100 10.41 6.53 2.10
C GLY A 100 10.23 5.67 0.83
N PRO A 101 8.99 5.62 0.31
CA PRO A 101 8.52 4.61 -0.65
C PRO A 101 9.11 4.73 -2.06
N LYS A 102 9.71 5.87 -2.42
CA LYS A 102 10.28 6.11 -3.76
C LYS A 102 11.48 5.21 -4.08
N MET A 103 12.22 4.76 -3.05
CA MET A 103 13.36 3.85 -3.22
C MET A 103 12.90 2.41 -3.46
N ALA A 104 11.84 1.97 -2.77
CA ALA A 104 11.28 0.62 -2.89
C ALA A 104 10.68 0.35 -4.28
N ALA A 105 9.81 1.24 -4.77
CA ALA A 105 9.09 1.07 -6.03
C ALA A 105 9.99 0.85 -7.26
N ARG A 106 11.11 1.58 -7.35
CA ARG A 106 12.03 1.50 -8.49
C ARG A 106 12.92 0.25 -8.48
N ALA A 107 13.18 -0.31 -7.29
CA ALA A 107 14.04 -1.48 -7.15
C ALA A 107 13.30 -2.79 -7.44
N PHE A 108 11.98 -2.83 -7.21
CA PHE A 108 11.25 -4.10 -7.07
C PHE A 108 10.42 -4.53 -8.29
N GLY A 109 9.93 -3.60 -9.11
CA GLY A 109 9.13 -3.93 -10.30
C GLY A 109 9.83 -4.91 -11.28
N PRO A 110 11.12 -4.72 -11.62
CA PRO A 110 11.85 -5.65 -12.49
C PRO A 110 12.01 -7.05 -11.89
N ALA A 111 12.09 -7.19 -10.56
CA ALA A 111 12.31 -8.47 -9.90
C ALA A 111 11.11 -9.42 -10.07
N THR A 112 9.88 -8.91 -9.92
CA THR A 112 8.66 -9.70 -10.10
C THR A 112 8.53 -10.22 -11.54
N ALA A 113 8.84 -9.37 -12.53
CA ALA A 113 8.87 -9.79 -13.93
C ALA A 113 9.96 -10.85 -14.16
N GLY A 114 11.13 -10.69 -13.53
CA GLY A 114 12.21 -11.67 -13.54
C GLY A 114 11.77 -13.04 -13.03
N VAL A 115 11.03 -13.10 -11.91
CA VAL A 115 10.49 -14.37 -11.38
C VAL A 115 9.53 -15.00 -12.37
N LEU A 116 8.58 -14.25 -12.93
CA LEU A 116 7.64 -14.82 -13.91
C LEU A 116 8.36 -15.40 -15.14
N ILE A 117 9.38 -14.70 -15.64
CA ILE A 117 10.23 -15.21 -16.74
C ILE A 117 10.94 -16.48 -16.31
N LEU A 118 11.57 -16.49 -15.13
CA LEU A 118 12.25 -17.68 -14.59
C LEU A 118 11.30 -18.88 -14.50
N LEU A 119 10.09 -18.70 -13.98
CA LEU A 119 9.10 -19.77 -13.87
C LEU A 119 8.70 -20.32 -15.24
N TRP A 120 8.50 -19.47 -16.26
CA TRP A 120 8.22 -19.93 -17.62
C TRP A 120 9.42 -20.63 -18.27
N VAL A 121 10.65 -20.18 -18.00
CA VAL A 121 11.87 -20.86 -18.44
C VAL A 121 11.98 -22.25 -17.79
N MET A 122 11.69 -22.38 -16.50
CA MET A 122 11.64 -23.67 -15.82
C MET A 122 10.57 -24.58 -16.40
N VAL A 123 9.36 -24.07 -16.66
CA VAL A 123 8.29 -24.84 -17.32
C VAL A 123 8.75 -25.35 -18.68
N GLY A 124 9.36 -24.49 -19.50
CA GLY A 124 9.88 -24.87 -20.82
C GLY A 124 11.00 -25.92 -20.73
N ALA A 125 11.94 -25.75 -19.80
CA ALA A 125 13.02 -26.69 -19.56
C ALA A 125 12.50 -28.07 -19.11
N THR A 126 11.52 -28.10 -18.21
CA THR A 126 10.88 -29.34 -17.77
C THR A 126 10.21 -30.08 -18.93
N ILE A 127 9.44 -29.38 -19.77
CA ILE A 127 8.80 -29.99 -20.93
C ILE A 127 9.84 -30.51 -21.91
N TRP A 128 10.95 -29.80 -22.10
CA TRP A 128 12.02 -30.21 -22.99
C TRP A 128 12.75 -31.47 -22.50
N GLN A 129 13.08 -31.55 -21.21
CA GLN A 129 13.86 -32.66 -20.66
C GLN A 129 13.01 -33.90 -20.33
N TYR A 130 11.83 -33.70 -19.76
CA TYR A 130 10.98 -34.78 -19.24
C TYR A 130 9.72 -35.01 -20.08
N GLY A 131 9.44 -34.19 -21.09
CA GLY A 131 8.19 -34.22 -21.82
C GLY A 131 7.02 -33.58 -21.05
N PHE A 132 5.85 -33.52 -21.69
CA PHE A 132 4.64 -32.99 -21.07
C PHE A 132 3.94 -34.07 -20.24
N HIS A 133 4.16 -34.07 -18.93
CA HIS A 133 3.52 -34.98 -17.99
C HIS A 133 2.76 -34.19 -16.92
N LEU A 134 1.45 -34.44 -16.82
CA LEU A 134 0.63 -33.90 -15.74
C LEU A 134 0.51 -34.93 -14.61
N PRO A 135 0.40 -34.49 -13.35
CA PRO A 135 0.22 -35.40 -12.22
C PRO A 135 -1.11 -36.15 -12.33
N ASP A 136 -1.06 -37.47 -12.12
CA ASP A 136 -2.24 -38.33 -12.13
C ASP A 136 -3.19 -38.00 -10.98
N PHE A 137 -4.50 -38.02 -11.25
CA PHE A 137 -5.52 -37.88 -10.21
C PHE A 137 -5.89 -39.25 -9.65
N ASN A 138 -5.26 -39.64 -8.53
CA ASN A 138 -5.54 -40.92 -7.90
C ASN A 138 -6.52 -40.78 -6.72
N LEU A 139 -7.70 -41.41 -6.85
CA LEU A 139 -8.74 -41.43 -5.81
C LEU A 139 -8.28 -42.15 -4.53
N SER A 140 -7.31 -43.06 -4.62
CA SER A 140 -6.75 -43.73 -3.44
C SER A 140 -6.06 -42.76 -2.48
N ALA A 141 -5.63 -41.58 -2.95
CA ALA A 141 -5.06 -40.54 -2.11
C ALA A 141 -6.06 -39.96 -1.09
N PHE A 142 -7.36 -40.19 -1.29
CA PHE A 142 -8.44 -39.79 -0.38
C PHE A 142 -8.94 -40.95 0.49
N SER A 143 -8.30 -42.12 0.45
CA SER A 143 -8.58 -43.20 1.38
C SER A 143 -8.05 -42.88 2.79
N GLY A 144 -8.60 -43.51 3.83
CA GLY A 144 -8.28 -43.19 5.22
C GLY A 144 -6.77 -43.26 5.58
N GLU A 145 -6.01 -44.11 4.89
CA GLU A 145 -4.55 -44.25 5.10
C GLU A 145 -3.75 -43.06 4.53
N TYR A 146 -4.14 -42.53 3.36
CA TYR A 146 -3.41 -41.48 2.66
C TYR A 146 -4.01 -40.07 2.83
N LEU A 147 -5.21 -39.98 3.40
CA LEU A 147 -5.95 -38.73 3.54
C LEU A 147 -5.14 -37.65 4.26
N HIS A 148 -4.42 -38.01 5.34
CA HIS A 148 -3.60 -37.06 6.09
C HIS A 148 -2.45 -36.49 5.24
N PHE A 149 -1.76 -37.30 4.43
CA PHE A 149 -0.73 -36.78 3.51
C PHE A 149 -1.31 -35.84 2.46
N THR A 150 -2.48 -36.19 1.92
CA THR A 150 -3.19 -35.35 0.94
C THR A 150 -3.60 -34.01 1.54
N LEU A 151 -4.15 -34.01 2.76
CA LEU A 151 -4.54 -32.78 3.46
C LEU A 151 -3.33 -31.93 3.87
N LYS A 152 -2.27 -32.55 4.38
CA LYS A 152 -1.03 -31.87 4.74
C LYS A 152 -0.36 -31.21 3.53
N GLY A 153 -0.26 -31.94 2.41
CA GLY A 153 0.24 -31.40 1.14
C GLY A 153 -0.67 -30.31 0.57
N TYR A 154 -2.00 -30.49 0.66
CA TYR A 154 -2.97 -29.47 0.25
C TYR A 154 -2.75 -28.16 1.02
N VAL A 155 -2.69 -28.20 2.35
CA VAL A 155 -2.45 -27.04 3.21
C VAL A 155 -1.13 -26.35 2.90
N GLN A 156 -0.06 -27.13 2.73
CA GLN A 156 1.28 -26.56 2.49
C GLN A 156 1.34 -25.72 1.21
N ILE A 157 0.70 -26.20 0.16
CA ILE A 157 0.75 -25.53 -1.15
C ILE A 157 -0.31 -24.43 -1.24
N LEU A 158 -1.30 -24.44 -0.36
CA LEU A 158 -2.39 -23.48 -0.34
C LEU A 158 -1.94 -22.02 -0.07
N ALA A 159 -0.79 -21.85 0.60
CA ALA A 159 -0.14 -20.57 0.84
C ALA A 159 0.13 -19.77 -0.46
N VAL A 160 0.13 -20.42 -1.62
CA VAL A 160 0.26 -19.75 -2.94
C VAL A 160 -0.82 -18.70 -3.20
N MET A 161 -1.98 -18.80 -2.53
CA MET A 161 -3.11 -17.88 -2.72
C MET A 161 -3.01 -16.58 -1.94
N THR A 162 -2.01 -16.43 -1.09
CA THR A 162 -1.79 -15.22 -0.28
C THR A 162 -1.59 -13.96 -1.13
N GLY A 163 -1.17 -14.12 -2.39
CA GLY A 163 -1.08 -13.03 -3.36
C GLY A 163 -2.42 -12.51 -3.89
N ILE A 164 -3.55 -13.19 -3.70
CA ILE A 164 -4.84 -12.78 -4.31
C ILE A 164 -5.33 -11.44 -3.74
N GLU A 165 -5.28 -11.26 -2.41
CA GLU A 165 -5.70 -10.02 -1.73
C GLU A 165 -4.87 -8.82 -2.20
N VAL A 166 -3.59 -9.02 -2.47
CA VAL A 166 -2.68 -7.97 -2.94
C VAL A 166 -3.16 -7.36 -4.25
N PHE A 167 -3.67 -8.17 -5.18
CA PHE A 167 -4.24 -7.66 -6.43
C PHE A 167 -5.56 -6.92 -6.22
N ALA A 168 -6.33 -7.29 -5.20
CA ALA A 168 -7.56 -6.58 -4.85
C ALA A 168 -7.23 -5.17 -4.32
N ASN A 169 -6.16 -5.05 -3.56
CA ASN A 169 -5.69 -3.77 -3.04
C ASN A 169 -5.02 -2.90 -4.13
N LEU A 170 -4.45 -3.52 -5.16
CA LEU A 170 -3.83 -2.83 -6.30
C LEU A 170 -4.82 -2.18 -7.27
N VAL A 171 -6.13 -2.42 -7.16
CA VAL A 171 -7.12 -1.87 -8.11
C VAL A 171 -7.00 -0.35 -8.23
N ALA A 172 -6.77 0.35 -7.13
CA ALA A 172 -6.64 1.81 -7.14
C ALA A 172 -5.39 2.32 -7.86
N ALA A 173 -4.33 1.50 -7.98
CA ALA A 173 -3.06 1.88 -8.58
C ALA A 173 -3.06 1.84 -10.11
N TYR A 174 -4.04 1.17 -10.73
CA TYR A 174 -4.17 1.16 -12.18
C TYR A 174 -4.79 2.45 -12.71
N ASP A 175 -4.39 2.86 -13.91
CA ASP A 175 -5.00 3.99 -14.60
C ASP A 175 -6.35 3.65 -15.25
N GLY A 176 -7.21 4.66 -15.32
CA GLY A 176 -8.47 4.65 -16.07
C GLY A 176 -9.74 4.60 -15.21
N PRO A 177 -10.92 4.47 -15.83
CA PRO A 177 -12.20 4.32 -15.13
C PRO A 177 -12.21 3.11 -14.21
N ALA A 178 -13.02 3.13 -13.14
CA ALA A 178 -13.14 2.05 -12.15
C ALA A 178 -13.26 0.64 -12.76
N LYS A 179 -14.07 0.49 -13.82
CA LYS A 179 -14.25 -0.77 -14.55
C LYS A 179 -12.97 -1.25 -15.26
N VAL A 180 -12.18 -0.32 -15.82
CA VAL A 180 -10.91 -0.61 -16.50
C VAL A 180 -9.85 -0.98 -15.47
N ARG A 181 -9.75 -0.23 -14.38
CA ARG A 181 -8.82 -0.51 -13.27
C ARG A 181 -9.04 -1.90 -12.71
N SER A 182 -10.29 -2.21 -12.37
CA SER A 182 -10.73 -3.53 -11.92
C SER A 182 -10.35 -4.65 -12.89
N LYS A 183 -10.60 -4.44 -14.20
CA LYS A 183 -10.26 -5.44 -15.24
C LYS A 183 -8.75 -5.65 -15.35
N ARG A 184 -7.95 -4.58 -15.30
CA ARG A 184 -6.49 -4.66 -15.35
C ARG A 184 -5.93 -5.40 -14.14
N ALA A 185 -6.37 -5.05 -12.92
CA ALA A 185 -5.98 -5.74 -11.70
C ALA A 185 -6.30 -7.24 -11.74
N PHE A 186 -7.51 -7.59 -12.19
CA PHE A 186 -7.91 -8.98 -12.33
C PHE A 186 -7.11 -9.73 -13.40
N ASN A 187 -6.80 -9.11 -14.53
CA ASN A 187 -5.95 -9.74 -15.54
C ASN A 187 -4.55 -10.01 -15.00
N SER A 188 -3.96 -9.07 -14.24
CA SER A 188 -2.67 -9.29 -13.58
C SER A 188 -2.72 -10.43 -12.58
N LEU A 189 -3.79 -10.52 -11.78
CA LEU A 189 -4.02 -11.66 -10.88
C LEU A 189 -4.00 -13.00 -11.65
N ILE A 190 -4.74 -13.08 -12.76
CA ILE A 190 -4.84 -14.31 -13.57
C ILE A 190 -3.50 -14.67 -14.21
N ILE A 191 -2.71 -13.69 -14.67
CA ILE A 191 -1.37 -13.93 -15.21
C ILE A 191 -0.47 -14.55 -14.15
N VAL A 192 -0.43 -13.97 -12.94
CA VAL A 192 0.45 -14.46 -11.88
C VAL A 192 -0.03 -15.79 -11.33
N MET A 193 -1.29 -15.89 -10.89
CA MET A 193 -1.84 -17.14 -10.34
C MET A 193 -1.88 -18.26 -11.38
N GLY A 194 -2.17 -17.94 -12.64
CA GLY A 194 -2.15 -18.89 -13.76
C GLY A 194 -0.74 -19.40 -14.03
N THR A 195 0.26 -18.52 -14.08
CA THR A 195 1.67 -18.92 -14.25
C THR A 195 2.10 -19.83 -13.09
N THR A 196 1.75 -19.49 -11.84
CA THR A 196 2.10 -20.31 -10.69
C THR A 196 1.39 -21.67 -10.70
N ALA A 197 0.12 -21.73 -11.09
CA ALA A 197 -0.62 -22.99 -11.23
C ALA A 197 -0.01 -23.89 -12.31
N VAL A 198 0.35 -23.33 -13.47
CA VAL A 198 1.03 -24.06 -14.55
C VAL A 198 2.39 -24.57 -14.09
N THR A 199 3.17 -23.72 -13.43
CA THR A 199 4.48 -24.09 -12.87
C THR A 199 4.33 -25.23 -11.87
N MET A 200 3.37 -25.15 -10.95
CA MET A 200 3.12 -26.20 -9.96
C MET A 200 2.75 -27.55 -10.62
N LEU A 201 1.93 -27.52 -11.66
CA LEU A 201 1.50 -28.74 -12.37
C LEU A 201 2.61 -29.38 -13.19
N ILE A 202 3.49 -28.57 -13.80
CA ILE A 202 4.52 -29.05 -14.73
C ILE A 202 5.85 -29.26 -14.02
N VAL A 203 6.33 -28.27 -13.27
CA VAL A 203 7.62 -28.30 -12.57
C VAL A 203 7.53 -29.10 -11.27
N GLY A 204 6.39 -29.12 -10.58
CA GLY A 204 6.20 -29.85 -9.32
C GLY A 204 6.60 -31.33 -9.38
N PRO A 205 6.11 -32.12 -10.36
CA PRO A 205 6.55 -33.49 -10.57
C PRO A 205 8.04 -33.63 -10.89
N ALA A 206 8.63 -32.67 -11.61
CA ALA A 206 10.05 -32.67 -11.92
C ALA A 206 10.92 -32.42 -10.67
N ILE A 207 10.45 -31.61 -9.72
CA ILE A 207 11.12 -31.43 -8.42
C ILE A 207 11.24 -32.77 -7.71
N LYS A 208 10.17 -33.58 -7.68
CA LYS A 208 10.21 -34.91 -7.04
C LYS A 208 11.28 -35.83 -7.66
N ASN A 209 11.51 -35.74 -8.96
CA ASN A 209 12.48 -36.58 -9.67
C ASN A 209 13.91 -36.06 -9.58
N THR A 210 14.10 -34.76 -9.33
CA THR A 210 15.40 -34.10 -9.26
C THR A 210 15.90 -33.89 -7.83
N PHE A 211 15.01 -33.96 -6.84
CA PHE A 211 15.35 -33.77 -5.43
C PHE A 211 16.19 -34.92 -4.88
N ASP A 212 17.37 -34.57 -4.37
CA ASP A 212 18.28 -35.51 -3.70
C ASP A 212 18.01 -35.53 -2.19
N TYR A 213 17.43 -36.64 -1.72
CA TYR A 213 17.13 -36.86 -0.30
C TYR A 213 18.38 -36.93 0.59
N THR A 214 19.58 -37.08 0.01
CA THR A 214 20.84 -37.13 0.78
C THR A 214 21.39 -35.76 1.08
N ASN A 215 20.99 -34.72 0.35
CA ASN A 215 21.42 -33.34 0.56
C ASN A 215 20.25 -32.47 1.03
N LEU A 216 20.04 -32.44 2.35
CA LEU A 216 18.99 -31.64 2.99
C LEU A 216 19.41 -30.19 3.29
N GLU A 217 20.67 -29.83 3.03
CA GLU A 217 21.17 -28.47 3.29
C GLU A 217 20.80 -27.48 2.19
N VAL A 218 20.54 -27.98 0.97
CA VAL A 218 20.18 -27.16 -0.20
C VAL A 218 18.69 -27.25 -0.45
N SER A 219 18.03 -26.10 -0.62
CA SER A 219 16.58 -26.08 -0.87
C SER A 219 16.17 -26.86 -2.13
N ALA A 220 14.99 -27.50 -2.07
CA ALA A 220 14.45 -28.28 -3.19
C ALA A 220 14.29 -27.46 -4.47
N PHE A 221 14.00 -26.17 -4.34
CA PHE A 221 13.89 -25.26 -5.47
C PHE A 221 15.26 -25.00 -6.13
N THR A 222 16.32 -24.79 -5.33
CA THR A 222 17.68 -24.62 -5.85
C THR A 222 18.18 -25.89 -6.55
N GLN A 223 17.95 -27.06 -5.97
CA GLN A 223 18.30 -28.34 -6.60
C GLN A 223 17.58 -28.52 -7.95
N ALA A 224 16.28 -28.19 -8.00
CA ALA A 224 15.51 -28.28 -9.23
C ALA A 224 15.99 -27.28 -10.30
N MET A 225 16.35 -26.05 -9.92
CA MET A 225 16.95 -25.09 -10.86
C MET A 225 18.28 -25.61 -11.42
N ASP A 226 19.14 -26.18 -10.58
CA ASP A 226 20.45 -26.70 -10.99
C ASP A 226 20.33 -27.91 -11.93
N ALA A 227 19.32 -28.77 -11.71
CA ALA A 227 19.05 -29.91 -12.57
C ALA A 227 18.38 -29.52 -13.91
N LEU A 228 17.45 -28.55 -13.88
CA LEU A 228 16.63 -28.20 -15.05
C LEU A 228 17.30 -27.18 -15.97
N LEU A 229 18.12 -26.27 -15.44
CA LEU A 229 18.60 -25.11 -16.19
C LEU A 229 20.11 -25.17 -16.45
N PRO A 230 20.58 -24.89 -17.68
CA PRO A 230 22.01 -24.79 -17.96
C PRO A 230 22.62 -23.54 -17.30
N ALA A 231 23.88 -23.65 -16.84
CA ALA A 231 24.63 -22.51 -16.33
C ALA A 231 24.73 -21.40 -17.41
N PRO A 232 24.56 -20.10 -17.07
CA PRO A 232 24.50 -19.51 -15.73
C PRO A 232 23.08 -19.28 -15.16
N LEU A 233 22.03 -19.84 -15.79
CA LEU A 233 20.64 -19.53 -15.44
C LEU A 233 20.23 -19.86 -13.99
N PRO A 234 20.68 -20.96 -13.34
CA PRO A 234 20.34 -21.22 -11.95
C PRO A 234 20.81 -20.13 -10.98
N TYR A 235 21.99 -19.54 -11.21
CA TYR A 235 22.53 -18.46 -10.38
C TYR A 235 21.75 -17.16 -10.57
N LEU A 236 21.37 -16.84 -11.81
CA LEU A 236 20.48 -15.72 -12.09
C LEU A 236 19.11 -15.94 -11.43
N GLY A 237 18.61 -17.17 -11.43
CA GLY A 237 17.39 -17.55 -10.73
C GLY A 237 17.46 -17.30 -9.23
N THR A 238 18.56 -17.68 -8.58
CA THR A 238 18.80 -17.38 -7.16
C THR A 238 18.82 -15.87 -6.89
N LEU A 239 19.52 -15.07 -7.72
CA LEU A 239 19.55 -13.60 -7.56
C LEU A 239 18.16 -12.97 -7.71
N VAL A 240 17.37 -13.44 -8.68
CA VAL A 240 15.99 -13.01 -8.89
C VAL A 240 15.11 -13.39 -7.69
N GLY A 241 15.28 -14.60 -7.14
CA GLY A 241 14.59 -15.05 -5.94
C GLY A 241 14.90 -14.17 -4.72
N ILE A 242 16.18 -13.88 -4.48
CA ILE A 242 16.61 -12.96 -3.41
C ILE A 242 15.98 -11.57 -3.59
N ALA A 243 16.00 -11.01 -4.80
CA ALA A 243 15.43 -9.70 -5.08
C ALA A 243 13.90 -9.66 -4.83
N VAL A 244 13.17 -10.72 -5.20
CA VAL A 244 11.73 -10.80 -4.96
C VAL A 244 11.38 -11.00 -3.49
N LEU A 245 12.14 -11.81 -2.75
CA LEU A 245 11.91 -11.99 -1.32
C LEU A 245 12.25 -10.72 -0.53
N MET A 246 13.33 -10.02 -0.92
CA MET A 246 13.62 -8.69 -0.38
C MET A 246 12.48 -7.70 -0.69
N SER A 247 11.96 -7.71 -1.92
CA SER A 247 10.79 -6.90 -2.28
C SER A 247 9.56 -7.23 -1.43
N ALA A 248 9.29 -8.52 -1.20
CA ALA A 248 8.13 -8.97 -0.43
C ALA A 248 8.22 -8.51 1.03
N SER A 249 9.40 -8.65 1.66
CA SER A 249 9.63 -8.14 3.02
C SER A 249 9.48 -6.61 3.10
N ALA A 250 10.05 -5.86 2.15
CA ALA A 250 9.93 -4.41 2.12
C ALA A 250 8.49 -3.93 1.88
N ALA A 251 7.75 -4.61 1.00
CA ALA A 251 6.33 -4.34 0.76
C ALA A 251 5.47 -4.62 2.00
N SER A 252 5.80 -5.67 2.75
CA SER A 252 5.15 -6.01 4.00
C SER A 252 5.33 -4.92 5.07
N ALA A 253 6.59 -4.51 5.29
CA ALA A 253 6.91 -3.42 6.20
C ALA A 253 6.21 -2.12 5.80
N GLN A 254 6.21 -1.80 4.50
CA GLN A 254 5.45 -0.65 3.99
C GLN A 254 3.95 -0.80 4.26
N GLY A 255 3.36 -1.97 3.99
CA GLY A 255 1.96 -2.29 4.30
C GLY A 255 1.62 -1.99 5.75
N LEU A 256 2.50 -2.36 6.68
CA LEU A 256 2.34 -2.07 8.10
C LEU A 256 2.38 -0.57 8.44
N GLN A 257 3.24 0.23 7.77
CA GLN A 257 3.24 1.69 7.93
C GLN A 257 1.88 2.29 7.57
N ASN A 258 1.30 1.83 6.46
CA ASN A 258 0.06 2.37 5.92
C ASN A 258 -1.14 1.95 6.76
N LEU A 259 -1.16 0.68 7.20
CA LEU A 259 -2.12 0.20 8.19
C LEU A 259 -2.09 1.09 9.44
N SER A 260 -0.91 1.42 9.96
CA SER A 260 -0.76 2.31 11.12
C SER A 260 -1.31 3.72 10.86
N LEU A 261 -1.02 4.32 9.71
CA LEU A 261 -1.56 5.64 9.33
C LEU A 261 -3.10 5.63 9.31
N GLY A 262 -3.68 4.61 8.67
CA GLY A 262 -5.12 4.45 8.60
C GLY A 262 -5.74 4.23 9.98
N LEU A 263 -5.21 3.31 10.79
CA LEU A 263 -5.69 3.03 12.14
C LEU A 263 -5.57 4.25 13.07
N LYS A 264 -4.54 5.07 12.92
CA LYS A 264 -4.39 6.32 13.68
C LYS A 264 -5.51 7.30 13.34
N LYS A 265 -5.78 7.55 12.06
CA LYS A 265 -6.85 8.47 11.63
C LYS A 265 -8.21 8.01 12.15
N ARG A 266 -8.39 6.69 12.27
CA ARG A 266 -9.59 6.03 12.81
C ARG A 266 -9.54 5.83 14.34
N HIS A 267 -8.58 6.42 15.05
CA HIS A 267 -8.47 6.32 16.52
C HIS A 267 -8.38 4.88 17.07
N TYR A 268 -7.91 3.90 16.29
CA TYR A 268 -7.71 2.53 16.76
C TYR A 268 -6.34 2.31 17.40
N ILE A 269 -5.38 3.21 17.18
CA ILE A 269 -4.05 3.17 17.79
C ILE A 269 -3.67 4.56 18.32
N PRO A 270 -2.76 4.65 19.32
CA PRO A 270 -2.28 5.92 19.81
C PRO A 270 -1.54 6.72 18.70
N PRO A 271 -1.63 8.07 18.71
CA PRO A 271 -0.97 8.91 17.71
C PRO A 271 0.54 8.69 17.61
N THR A 272 1.18 8.29 18.72
CA THR A 272 2.61 8.01 18.77
C THR A 272 3.05 6.91 17.81
N LEU A 273 2.22 5.90 17.54
CA LEU A 273 2.54 4.78 16.65
C LEU A 273 2.30 5.09 15.17
N GLY A 274 1.40 6.04 14.86
CA GLY A 274 1.05 6.42 13.48
C GLY A 274 1.54 7.81 13.08
N ASN A 275 2.45 8.43 13.84
CA ASN A 275 3.05 9.71 13.45
C ASN A 275 4.03 9.49 12.30
N GLN A 276 3.96 10.39 11.32
CA GLN A 276 4.86 10.37 10.17
C GLN A 276 6.21 10.98 10.54
N ASN A 277 7.28 10.40 10.02
CA ASN A 277 8.64 10.93 10.13
C ASN A 277 8.91 12.00 9.04
N GLU A 278 10.17 12.44 8.91
CA GLU A 278 10.59 13.44 7.91
C GLU A 278 10.37 13.01 6.44
N TYR A 279 10.19 11.71 6.21
CA TYR A 279 9.94 11.08 4.92
C TYR A 279 8.45 10.80 4.67
N ASP A 280 7.56 11.34 5.51
CA ASP A 280 6.10 11.18 5.45
C ASP A 280 5.61 9.72 5.66
N VAL A 281 6.41 8.86 6.33
CA VAL A 281 6.04 7.47 6.64
C VAL A 281 5.97 7.21 8.14
N ALA A 282 5.10 6.28 8.57
CA ALA A 282 5.03 5.86 9.98
C ALA A 282 6.17 4.88 10.28
N ASP A 283 7.21 5.32 10.97
CA ASP A 283 8.47 4.57 11.15
C ASP A 283 8.45 3.56 12.30
N LYS A 284 7.78 3.89 13.41
CA LYS A 284 7.74 3.02 14.60
C LYS A 284 7.16 1.63 14.37
N PRO A 285 6.07 1.42 13.60
CA PRO A 285 5.54 0.09 13.33
C PRO A 285 6.58 -0.83 12.69
N VAL A 286 7.38 -0.32 11.75
CA VAL A 286 8.45 -1.09 11.09
C VAL A 286 9.55 -1.47 12.07
N TRP A 287 9.94 -0.58 12.98
CA TRP A 287 10.94 -0.94 14.00
C TRP A 287 10.41 -1.95 15.03
N ILE A 288 9.11 -1.91 15.35
CA ILE A 288 8.47 -2.94 16.18
C ILE A 288 8.48 -4.28 15.45
N GLU A 289 8.10 -4.31 14.18
CA GLU A 289 8.15 -5.50 13.32
C GLU A 289 9.56 -6.08 13.23
N VAL A 290 10.58 -5.26 12.93
CA VAL A 290 11.98 -5.68 12.89
C VAL A 290 12.43 -6.22 14.25
N GLY A 291 12.04 -5.58 15.35
CA GLY A 291 12.34 -6.08 16.71
C GLY A 291 11.72 -7.46 16.97
N LEU A 292 10.46 -7.68 16.60
CA LEU A 292 9.79 -8.98 16.70
C LEU A 292 10.50 -10.04 15.85
N VAL A 293 10.86 -9.68 14.61
CA VAL A 293 11.57 -10.58 13.69
C VAL A 293 12.94 -10.99 14.24
N ILE A 294 13.70 -10.05 14.81
CA ILE A 294 14.98 -10.34 15.46
C ILE A 294 14.80 -11.30 16.63
N ILE A 295 13.80 -11.07 17.48
CA ILE A 295 13.48 -11.98 18.59
C ILE A 295 13.17 -13.38 18.04
N CYS A 296 12.32 -13.49 17.02
CA CYS A 296 12.00 -14.77 16.40
C CYS A 296 13.25 -15.48 15.87
N PHE A 297 14.12 -14.78 15.13
CA PHE A 297 15.34 -15.38 14.60
C PHE A 297 16.34 -15.81 15.68
N LEU A 298 16.42 -15.10 16.81
CA LEU A 298 17.28 -15.49 17.93
C LEU A 298 16.78 -16.75 18.66
N PHE A 299 15.46 -16.93 18.78
CA PHE A 299 14.89 -18.08 19.51
C PHE A 299 14.60 -19.31 18.64
N PHE A 300 14.15 -19.10 17.40
CA PHE A 300 13.70 -20.18 16.50
C PHE A 300 14.62 -20.40 15.30
N GLY A 301 15.64 -19.57 15.10
CA GLY A 301 16.56 -19.65 13.96
C GLY A 301 15.91 -19.20 12.65
N THR A 302 16.53 -19.51 11.52
CA THR A 302 16.04 -19.12 10.17
C THR A 302 15.40 -20.31 9.43
N ASN A 303 14.74 -21.22 10.15
CA ASN A 303 14.07 -22.36 9.55
C ASN A 303 12.70 -21.92 9.00
N GLU A 304 12.62 -21.78 7.68
CA GLU A 304 11.43 -21.27 6.99
C GLU A 304 10.17 -22.11 7.19
N GLU A 305 10.30 -23.43 7.38
CA GLU A 305 9.15 -24.33 7.62
C GLU A 305 8.35 -23.97 8.87
N THR A 306 9.04 -23.52 9.93
CA THR A 306 8.40 -23.10 11.19
C THR A 306 7.52 -21.87 10.95
N TYR A 307 8.00 -20.90 10.17
CA TYR A 307 7.31 -19.64 9.95
C TYR A 307 6.20 -19.77 8.90
N LEU A 308 6.42 -20.55 7.83
CA LEU A 308 5.45 -20.78 6.76
C LEU A 308 4.16 -21.42 7.30
N SER A 309 4.30 -22.29 8.30
CA SER A 309 3.19 -23.01 8.93
C SER A 309 2.23 -22.10 9.68
N ILE A 310 2.72 -21.02 10.28
CA ILE A 310 1.92 -20.00 10.97
C ILE A 310 1.34 -18.99 9.96
N TYR A 311 2.10 -18.68 8.91
CA TYR A 311 1.71 -17.72 7.88
C TYR A 311 0.43 -18.10 7.12
N ALA A 312 0.25 -19.38 6.75
CA ALA A 312 -0.91 -19.78 5.95
C ALA A 312 -2.27 -19.56 6.67
N ALA A 313 -2.30 -19.50 8.00
CA ALA A 313 -3.55 -19.49 8.75
C ALA A 313 -4.31 -18.15 8.67
N GLY A 314 -3.65 -17.00 8.83
CA GLY A 314 -4.35 -15.71 8.94
C GLY A 314 -4.91 -15.21 7.61
N VAL A 315 -4.16 -15.37 6.51
CA VAL A 315 -4.66 -15.09 5.15
C VAL A 315 -5.96 -15.84 4.89
N PHE A 316 -6.05 -17.09 5.33
CA PHE A 316 -7.24 -17.90 5.11
C PHE A 316 -8.46 -17.46 5.90
N ILE A 317 -8.25 -16.94 7.12
CA ILE A 317 -9.30 -16.28 7.88
C ILE A 317 -9.83 -15.06 7.10
N LEU A 318 -8.94 -14.23 6.54
CA LEU A 318 -9.32 -13.05 5.74
C LEU A 318 -10.05 -13.45 4.44
N LEU A 319 -9.57 -14.47 3.73
CA LEU A 319 -10.20 -14.99 2.51
C LEU A 319 -11.60 -15.55 2.82
N SER A 320 -11.75 -16.28 3.93
CA SER A 320 -13.04 -16.79 4.40
C SER A 320 -14.01 -15.66 4.75
N MET A 321 -13.56 -14.66 5.52
CA MET A 321 -14.38 -13.48 5.84
C MET A 321 -14.82 -12.74 4.58
N THR A 322 -13.90 -12.49 3.65
CA THR A 322 -14.19 -11.84 2.37
C THR A 322 -15.18 -12.66 1.54
N GLY A 323 -15.04 -13.98 1.51
CA GLY A 323 -15.99 -14.84 0.80
C GLY A 323 -17.40 -14.73 1.34
N TRP A 324 -17.56 -14.82 2.66
CA TRP A 324 -18.88 -14.66 3.29
C TRP A 324 -19.46 -13.25 3.09
N ALA A 325 -18.63 -12.20 3.07
CA ALA A 325 -19.06 -10.85 2.73
C ALA A 325 -19.58 -10.76 1.29
N VAL A 326 -18.87 -11.35 0.33
CA VAL A 326 -19.29 -11.42 -1.08
C VAL A 326 -20.62 -12.15 -1.22
N SER A 327 -20.75 -13.34 -0.62
CA SER A 327 -21.98 -14.12 -0.67
C SER A 327 -23.16 -13.36 -0.06
N LYS A 328 -22.96 -12.72 1.10
CA LYS A 328 -23.98 -11.90 1.77
C LYS A 328 -24.44 -10.73 0.89
N ARG A 329 -23.49 -9.97 0.31
CA ARG A 329 -23.81 -8.83 -0.57
C ARG A 329 -24.57 -9.28 -1.82
N LEU A 330 -24.15 -10.37 -2.44
CA LEU A 330 -24.79 -10.90 -3.64
C LEU A 330 -26.22 -11.39 -3.38
N ILE A 331 -26.44 -12.07 -2.24
CA ILE A 331 -27.79 -12.46 -1.79
C ILE A 331 -28.67 -11.23 -1.55
N ARG A 332 -28.13 -10.17 -0.93
CA ARG A 332 -28.85 -8.91 -0.71
C ARG A 332 -29.23 -8.24 -2.02
N GLU A 333 -28.29 -8.12 -2.96
CA GLU A 333 -28.55 -7.52 -4.28
C GLU A 333 -29.56 -8.32 -5.10
N ALA A 334 -29.46 -9.66 -5.10
CA ALA A 334 -30.40 -10.53 -5.80
C ALA A 334 -31.84 -10.43 -5.24
N ARG A 335 -32.00 -10.14 -3.94
CA ARG A 335 -33.31 -9.90 -3.31
C ARG A 335 -33.90 -8.53 -3.67
N GLN A 336 -33.07 -7.52 -3.88
CA GLN A 336 -33.51 -6.15 -4.20
C GLN A 336 -33.79 -5.96 -5.69
N GLN A 337 -32.93 -6.51 -6.54
CA GLN A 337 -33.06 -6.44 -8.00
C GLN A 337 -32.77 -7.82 -8.57
N PHE A 338 -33.85 -8.52 -8.96
CA PHE A 338 -33.73 -9.86 -9.48
C PHE A 338 -33.03 -9.84 -10.85
N SER A 339 -31.83 -10.38 -10.90
CA SER A 339 -31.05 -10.60 -12.12
C SER A 339 -30.59 -12.05 -12.15
N TRP A 340 -30.88 -12.74 -13.26
CA TRP A 340 -30.54 -14.14 -13.45
C TRP A 340 -29.02 -14.37 -13.37
N GLU A 341 -28.23 -13.42 -13.86
CA GLU A 341 -26.76 -13.46 -13.80
C GLU A 341 -26.27 -13.45 -12.35
N LYS A 342 -26.78 -12.53 -11.51
CA LYS A 342 -26.40 -12.45 -10.09
C LYS A 342 -26.83 -13.69 -9.32
N PHE A 343 -28.00 -14.23 -9.62
CA PHE A 343 -28.51 -15.44 -8.98
C PHE A 343 -27.62 -16.66 -9.27
N LEU A 344 -27.16 -16.83 -10.51
CA LEU A 344 -26.26 -17.92 -10.91
C LEU A 344 -24.86 -17.83 -10.27
N LEU A 345 -24.44 -16.64 -9.86
CA LEU A 345 -23.14 -16.44 -9.19
C LEU A 345 -23.18 -16.85 -7.70
N ILE A 346 -24.36 -16.88 -7.06
CA ILE A 346 -24.49 -17.18 -5.62
C ILE A 346 -23.90 -18.55 -5.28
N PRO A 347 -24.26 -19.67 -5.94
CA PRO A 347 -23.68 -20.97 -5.63
C PRO A 347 -22.16 -20.98 -5.71
N GLY A 348 -21.57 -20.32 -6.72
CA GLY A 348 -20.12 -20.22 -6.87
C GLY A 348 -19.45 -19.50 -5.70
N THR A 349 -20.00 -18.36 -5.26
CA THR A 349 -19.45 -17.63 -4.10
C THR A 349 -19.63 -18.39 -2.79
N VAL A 350 -20.74 -19.11 -2.61
CA VAL A 350 -20.97 -19.93 -1.41
C VAL A 350 -20.00 -21.10 -1.38
N VAL A 351 -19.76 -21.76 -2.51
CA VAL A 351 -18.73 -22.80 -2.62
C VAL A 351 -17.34 -22.25 -2.29
N ALA A 352 -16.99 -21.07 -2.81
CA ALA A 352 -15.72 -20.41 -2.48
C ALA A 352 -15.58 -20.12 -0.97
N SER A 353 -16.63 -19.62 -0.34
CA SER A 353 -16.69 -19.34 1.10
C SER A 353 -16.58 -20.60 1.95
N ILE A 354 -17.30 -21.66 1.59
CA ILE A 354 -17.20 -22.96 2.28
C ILE A 354 -15.80 -23.52 2.12
N LEU A 355 -15.24 -23.47 0.91
CA LEU A 355 -13.92 -24.02 0.63
C LEU A 355 -12.82 -23.28 1.43
N THR A 356 -12.83 -21.95 1.44
CA THR A 356 -11.87 -21.14 2.23
C THR A 356 -12.05 -21.34 3.74
N THR A 357 -13.28 -21.48 4.23
CA THR A 357 -13.57 -21.79 5.64
C THR A 357 -13.08 -23.20 6.02
N SER A 358 -13.37 -24.20 5.19
CA SER A 358 -12.90 -25.57 5.39
C SER A 358 -11.37 -25.64 5.35
N ALA A 359 -10.74 -24.94 4.40
CA ALA A 359 -9.29 -24.82 4.34
C ALA A 359 -8.72 -24.20 5.61
N THR A 360 -9.32 -23.13 6.13
CA THR A 360 -8.94 -22.53 7.41
C THR A 360 -8.99 -23.57 8.53
N GLY A 361 -10.09 -24.33 8.64
CA GLY A 361 -10.22 -25.39 9.64
C GLY A 361 -9.14 -26.47 9.52
N ILE A 362 -8.84 -26.92 8.29
CA ILE A 362 -7.79 -27.93 8.04
C ILE A 362 -6.41 -27.37 8.40
N ILE A 363 -6.11 -26.10 8.06
CA ILE A 363 -4.84 -25.45 8.44
C ILE A 363 -4.70 -25.42 9.96
N PHE A 364 -5.74 -24.98 10.69
CA PHE A 364 -5.71 -24.94 12.15
C PHE A 364 -5.56 -26.32 12.76
N TRP A 365 -6.18 -27.35 12.18
CA TRP A 365 -6.06 -28.73 12.66
C TRP A 365 -4.65 -29.28 12.45
N GLU A 366 -4.13 -29.21 11.23
CA GLU A 366 -2.84 -29.79 10.83
C GLU A 366 -1.65 -29.03 11.43
N ARG A 367 -1.74 -27.70 11.50
CA ARG A 367 -0.65 -26.82 11.96
C ARG A 367 -0.86 -26.31 13.37
N PHE A 368 -1.80 -26.90 14.13
CA PHE A 368 -2.06 -26.47 15.51
C PHE A 368 -0.77 -26.49 16.31
N ASN A 369 -0.11 -27.64 16.40
CA ASN A 369 1.12 -27.81 17.21
C ASN A 369 2.33 -27.04 16.67
N GLU A 370 2.26 -26.58 15.41
CA GLU A 370 3.34 -25.84 14.76
C GLU A 370 3.23 -24.32 14.96
N GLY A 371 2.16 -23.85 15.60
CA GLY A 371 2.00 -22.46 16.00
C GLY A 371 0.72 -21.79 15.52
N ALA A 372 -0.17 -22.46 14.78
CA ALA A 372 -1.45 -21.85 14.38
C ALA A 372 -2.29 -21.40 15.60
N TRP A 373 -2.10 -22.02 16.77
CA TRP A 373 -2.75 -21.62 18.02
C TRP A 373 -2.46 -20.17 18.44
N THR A 374 -1.34 -19.57 18.00
CA THR A 374 -0.97 -18.20 18.40
C THR A 374 -1.98 -17.16 17.92
N TYR A 375 -2.73 -17.42 16.84
CA TYR A 375 -3.80 -16.53 16.37
C TYR A 375 -4.93 -16.38 17.40
N PHE A 376 -5.23 -17.44 18.18
CA PHE A 376 -6.21 -17.36 19.27
C PHE A 376 -5.76 -16.48 20.43
N ILE A 377 -4.48 -16.07 20.45
CA ILE A 377 -3.93 -15.16 21.45
C ILE A 377 -3.72 -13.77 20.87
N PHE A 378 -3.03 -13.67 19.73
CA PHE A 378 -2.69 -12.38 19.13
C PHE A 378 -3.92 -11.60 18.67
N ILE A 379 -4.91 -12.26 18.04
CA ILE A 379 -6.12 -11.56 17.57
C ILE A 379 -6.89 -10.95 18.76
N PRO A 380 -7.24 -11.68 19.84
CA PRO A 380 -7.94 -11.08 20.98
C PRO A 380 -7.15 -9.98 21.70
N ILE A 381 -5.83 -10.10 21.80
CA ILE A 381 -4.98 -9.06 22.42
C ILE A 381 -5.01 -7.78 21.59
N LEU A 382 -4.76 -7.88 20.27
CA LEU A 382 -4.79 -6.73 19.38
C LEU A 382 -6.19 -6.12 19.30
N TYR A 383 -7.23 -6.94 19.23
CA TYR A 383 -8.62 -6.49 19.27
C TYR A 383 -8.93 -5.69 20.55
N SER A 384 -8.47 -6.18 21.69
CA SER A 384 -8.61 -5.51 22.99
C SER A 384 -7.83 -4.18 23.01
N LEU A 385 -6.61 -4.15 22.47
CA LEU A 385 -5.79 -2.94 22.38
C LEU A 385 -6.43 -1.87 21.48
N PHE A 386 -6.96 -2.27 20.33
CA PHE A 386 -7.68 -1.37 19.42
C PHE A 386 -8.96 -0.85 20.05
N THR A 387 -9.67 -1.69 20.79
CA THR A 387 -10.88 -1.30 21.51
C THR A 387 -10.56 -0.31 22.63
N TYR A 388 -9.51 -0.58 23.42
CA TYR A 388 -9.04 0.31 24.47
C TYR A 388 -8.66 1.69 23.90
N SER A 389 -7.86 1.71 22.84
CA SER A 389 -7.44 2.96 22.18
C SER A 389 -8.63 3.75 21.62
N ARG A 390 -9.57 3.07 20.95
CA ARG A 390 -10.79 3.68 20.40
C ARG A 390 -11.70 4.26 21.48
N ASN A 391 -11.83 3.56 22.61
CA ASN A 391 -12.62 4.06 23.74
C ASN A 391 -11.95 5.26 24.42
N HIS A 392 -10.63 5.28 24.49
CA HIS A 392 -9.87 6.37 25.11
C HIS A 392 -9.80 7.64 24.23
N LEU A 393 -9.67 7.49 22.92
CA LEU A 393 -9.54 8.60 21.95
C LEU A 393 -10.89 9.11 21.43
N GLY A 394 -11.98 8.38 21.66
CA GLY A 394 -13.32 8.71 21.17
C GLY A 394 -13.51 8.43 19.68
N ALA A 395 -14.73 8.64 19.19
CA ALA A 395 -15.06 8.44 17.78
C ALA A 395 -14.37 9.51 16.90
N PRO A 396 -13.73 9.13 15.78
CA PRO A 396 -13.18 10.06 14.81
C PRO A 396 -14.30 10.76 14.04
N SER A 397 -13.98 11.89 13.44
CA SER A 397 -14.89 12.54 12.48
C SER A 397 -15.12 11.63 11.25
N PRO A 398 -16.28 11.71 10.58
CA PRO A 398 -16.57 10.90 9.39
C PRO A 398 -15.51 11.01 8.28
N ILE A 399 -14.95 12.21 8.09
CA ILE A 399 -13.89 12.46 7.11
C ILE A 399 -12.60 11.74 7.50
N MET A 400 -12.24 11.77 8.78
CA MET A 400 -11.04 11.07 9.27
C MET A 400 -11.22 9.56 9.21
N ASP A 401 -12.44 9.06 9.41
CA ASP A 401 -12.74 7.63 9.26
C ASP A 401 -12.56 7.18 7.80
N TYR A 402 -13.10 7.95 6.84
CA TYR A 402 -12.94 7.71 5.40
C TYR A 402 -11.48 7.84 4.93
N LEU A 403 -10.79 8.91 5.31
CA LEU A 403 -9.36 9.08 5.01
C LEU A 403 -8.51 7.98 5.63
N GLY A 404 -8.91 7.48 6.80
CA GLY A 404 -8.26 6.36 7.45
C GLY A 404 -8.46 5.04 6.71
N GLN A 405 -9.65 4.77 6.18
CA GLN A 405 -9.91 3.61 5.32
C GLN A 405 -9.02 3.65 4.07
N LEU A 406 -8.97 4.80 3.40
CA LEU A 406 -8.10 5.00 2.23
C LEU A 406 -6.62 4.79 2.59
N ASP A 407 -6.11 5.42 3.63
CA ASP A 407 -4.70 5.26 4.01
C ASP A 407 -4.34 3.83 4.42
N SER A 408 -5.23 3.11 5.12
CA SER A 408 -4.98 1.72 5.51
C SER A 408 -4.87 0.76 4.32
N THR A 409 -5.33 1.18 3.15
CA THR A 409 -5.55 0.28 2.01
C THR A 409 -4.79 0.68 0.74
N LEU A 410 -4.55 1.99 0.52
CA LEU A 410 -4.00 2.57 -0.70
C LEU A 410 -2.55 2.20 -1.05
N LEU A 411 -1.87 1.40 -0.25
CA LEU A 411 -0.43 1.11 -0.44
C LEU A 411 -0.03 -0.33 -0.09
N ALA A 412 -1.00 -1.23 0.12
CA ALA A 412 -0.74 -2.67 0.27
C ALA A 412 -0.36 -3.36 -1.07
N GLY A 413 -0.38 -2.62 -2.17
CA GLY A 413 0.08 -3.08 -3.47
C GLY A 413 1.58 -2.86 -3.65
N PHE A 414 2.32 -3.94 -3.91
CA PHE A 414 3.74 -3.92 -4.32
C PHE A 414 4.05 -2.70 -5.18
N GLY A 415 4.88 -1.78 -4.68
CA GLY A 415 5.77 -0.82 -5.38
C GLY A 415 5.47 -0.32 -6.81
N PHE A 416 4.28 -0.47 -7.37
CA PHE A 416 3.93 -0.03 -8.70
C PHE A 416 3.60 1.44 -8.58
N GLY A 417 4.36 2.25 -9.31
CA GLY A 417 4.24 3.70 -9.31
C GLY A 417 2.78 4.12 -9.39
N GLN A 418 2.34 4.86 -8.38
CA GLN A 418 1.03 5.48 -8.37
C GLN A 418 1.00 6.53 -9.48
N ALA A 419 0.38 6.19 -10.61
CA ALA A 419 -0.14 7.18 -11.52
C ALA A 419 -1.43 7.72 -10.88
N VAL A 420 -1.40 9.02 -10.55
CA VAL A 420 -2.58 9.73 -10.05
C VAL A 420 -3.63 9.74 -11.16
N PRO A 421 -4.91 9.45 -10.87
CA PRO A 421 -5.96 9.51 -11.88
C PRO A 421 -5.94 10.89 -12.53
N VAL A 422 -5.65 10.91 -13.84
CA VAL A 422 -5.90 12.07 -14.67
C VAL A 422 -7.42 12.24 -14.70
N LEU A 423 -7.90 13.35 -14.14
CA LEU A 423 -9.24 13.86 -14.42
C LEU A 423 -9.27 14.25 -15.90
N GLU A 424 -9.59 13.29 -16.77
CA GLU A 424 -9.91 13.61 -18.15
C GLU A 424 -11.30 14.23 -18.20
N THR A 425 -11.29 15.53 -18.44
CA THR A 425 -12.40 16.27 -19.03
C THR A 425 -12.59 15.78 -20.46
N GLY A 426 -13.60 14.95 -20.71
CA GLY A 426 -14.12 14.75 -22.06
C GLY A 426 -14.54 13.34 -22.44
N ALA A 427 -15.76 12.95 -22.05
CA ALA A 427 -16.75 12.30 -22.91
C ALA A 427 -18.01 12.05 -22.07
N ALA A 428 -19.16 12.49 -22.59
CA ALA A 428 -20.44 12.38 -21.90
C ALA A 428 -20.92 10.91 -21.86
N GLU A 429 -20.43 10.13 -20.89
CA GLU A 429 -21.10 8.90 -20.48
C GLU A 429 -22.17 9.20 -19.43
N LYS A 430 -23.39 8.71 -19.67
CA LYS A 430 -24.51 8.75 -18.71
C LYS A 430 -24.07 8.07 -17.41
N LYS A 431 -23.73 8.86 -16.38
CA LYS A 431 -23.41 8.37 -15.04
C LYS A 431 -24.63 7.64 -14.47
N ALA A 432 -24.44 6.39 -14.07
CA ALA A 432 -25.33 5.71 -13.14
C ALA A 432 -25.42 6.55 -11.84
N PRO A 433 -26.57 6.56 -11.14
CA PRO A 433 -26.75 7.37 -9.94
C PRO A 433 -25.74 6.91 -8.87
N SER A 434 -24.69 7.70 -8.69
CA SER A 434 -23.81 7.59 -7.53
C SER A 434 -24.55 8.17 -6.35
N ILE A 435 -24.69 7.40 -5.27
CA ILE A 435 -25.06 7.96 -3.97
C ILE A 435 -23.84 8.75 -3.48
N THR A 436 -23.72 9.97 -3.98
CA THR A 436 -22.88 11.00 -3.37
C THR A 436 -23.70 11.64 -2.29
N TRP A 437 -23.13 11.80 -1.10
CA TRP A 437 -23.68 12.71 -0.11
C TRP A 437 -23.55 14.12 -0.68
N GLU A 438 -24.58 14.60 -1.36
CA GLU A 438 -24.77 16.03 -1.53
C GLU A 438 -25.32 16.54 -0.19
N PRO A 439 -24.63 17.47 0.50
CA PRO A 439 -25.30 18.18 1.58
C PRO A 439 -26.62 18.70 1.01
N GLU A 440 -27.71 18.66 1.80
CA GLU A 440 -28.96 19.30 1.40
C GLU A 440 -28.63 20.64 0.76
N PRO A 441 -29.05 20.89 -0.49
CA PRO A 441 -28.73 22.13 -1.16
C PRO A 441 -29.18 23.21 -0.20
N ILE A 442 -28.24 24.00 0.32
CA ILE A 442 -28.56 25.08 1.23
C ILE A 442 -29.47 25.99 0.41
N GLU A 443 -30.80 25.88 0.59
CA GLU A 443 -31.84 26.50 -0.24
C GLU A 443 -31.67 28.01 -0.33
N LYS A 444 -30.91 28.58 0.61
CA LYS A 444 -30.43 29.95 0.61
C LYS A 444 -28.95 29.96 0.88
N SER A 445 -28.13 30.02 -0.18
CA SER A 445 -26.72 30.37 -0.04
C SER A 445 -26.62 31.70 0.69
N LYS A 446 -26.20 31.68 1.96
CA LYS A 446 -25.97 32.89 2.77
C LYS A 446 -24.94 33.81 2.12
N TRP A 447 -24.06 33.25 1.29
CA TRP A 447 -22.94 33.94 0.65
C TRP A 447 -23.29 34.57 -0.71
N ARG A 448 -24.25 34.02 -1.47
CA ARG A 448 -24.61 34.55 -2.81
C ARG A 448 -25.19 35.97 -2.77
N ASN A 449 -25.74 36.38 -1.63
CA ASN A 449 -26.31 37.71 -1.43
C ASN A 449 -25.40 38.65 -0.61
N GLN A 450 -24.18 38.22 -0.28
CA GLN A 450 -23.20 39.02 0.45
C GLN A 450 -22.15 39.55 -0.52
N SER A 451 -22.19 40.86 -0.80
CA SER A 451 -21.06 41.55 -1.42
C SER A 451 -20.07 41.94 -0.33
N ARG A 452 -18.84 41.43 -0.40
CA ARG A 452 -17.72 41.90 0.40
C ARG A 452 -16.78 42.69 -0.50
N THR A 453 -16.41 43.88 -0.08
CA THR A 453 -15.35 44.67 -0.72
C THR A 453 -14.01 44.02 -0.36
N ILE A 454 -13.13 43.83 -1.35
CA ILE A 454 -11.77 43.32 -1.14
C ILE A 454 -10.85 44.55 -1.13
N GLU A 455 -10.26 44.86 0.02
CA GLU A 455 -9.41 46.04 0.21
C GLU A 455 -7.93 45.65 0.38
N LYS A 456 -7.66 44.46 0.93
CA LYS A 456 -6.30 43.96 1.17
C LYS A 456 -6.07 42.59 0.54
N VAL A 457 -5.13 42.54 -0.41
CA VAL A 457 -4.78 41.34 -1.16
C VAL A 457 -3.35 40.94 -0.86
N VAL A 458 -3.11 39.64 -0.63
CA VAL A 458 -1.77 39.07 -0.52
C VAL A 458 -1.50 38.16 -1.71
N ILE A 459 -0.32 38.29 -2.32
CA ILE A 459 0.20 37.33 -3.30
C ILE A 459 1.40 36.59 -2.72
N LEU A 460 1.41 35.27 -2.86
CA LEU A 460 2.51 34.42 -2.42
C LEU A 460 3.55 34.28 -3.53
N LEU A 461 4.77 34.74 -3.26
CA LEU A 461 5.88 34.68 -4.20
C LEU A 461 7.07 33.95 -3.59
N ASP A 462 7.67 33.02 -4.33
CA ASP A 462 8.82 32.23 -3.89
C ASP A 462 10.10 32.50 -4.72
N GLY A 463 10.10 33.56 -5.53
CA GLY A 463 11.18 33.91 -6.45
C GLY A 463 11.22 33.07 -7.73
N SER A 464 10.31 32.09 -7.90
CA SER A 464 10.23 31.30 -9.12
C SER A 464 9.37 31.97 -10.20
N VAL A 465 9.67 31.65 -11.46
CA VAL A 465 8.88 32.09 -12.62
C VAL A 465 7.44 31.58 -12.51
N TYR A 466 7.24 30.38 -11.94
CA TYR A 466 5.91 29.81 -11.75
C TYR A 466 5.06 30.65 -10.79
N ALA A 467 5.58 31.04 -9.62
CA ALA A 467 4.84 31.89 -8.69
C ALA A 467 4.60 33.29 -9.26
N ALA A 468 5.53 33.81 -10.07
CA ALA A 468 5.38 35.10 -10.73
C ALA A 468 4.18 35.16 -11.71
N GLN A 469 3.69 34.02 -12.21
CA GLN A 469 2.51 33.97 -13.08
C GLN A 469 1.21 34.44 -12.38
N ALA A 470 1.17 34.50 -11.05
CA ALA A 470 0.03 35.07 -10.32
C ALA A 470 0.00 36.62 -10.35
N ILE A 471 1.12 37.28 -10.69
CA ILE A 471 1.26 38.75 -10.64
C ILE A 471 0.24 39.47 -11.56
N PRO A 472 0.05 39.08 -12.83
CA PRO A 472 -0.92 39.77 -13.71
C PRO A 472 -2.35 39.70 -13.17
N THR A 473 -2.74 38.56 -12.61
CA THR A 473 -4.07 38.37 -12.01
C THR A 473 -4.24 39.24 -10.77
N ALA A 474 -3.24 39.27 -9.88
CA ALA A 474 -3.25 40.13 -8.70
C ALA A 474 -3.37 41.62 -9.09
N LYS A 475 -2.60 42.07 -10.08
CA LYS A 475 -2.68 43.44 -10.62
C LYS A 475 -4.07 43.78 -11.16
N ARG A 476 -4.71 42.86 -11.88
CA ARG A 476 -6.05 43.07 -12.43
C ARG A 476 -7.08 43.26 -11.32
N ILE A 477 -7.03 42.41 -10.29
CA ILE A 477 -7.94 42.48 -9.14
C ILE A 477 -7.74 43.78 -8.37
N CYS A 478 -6.49 44.12 -8.01
CA CYS A 478 -6.20 45.33 -7.25
C CYS A 478 -6.63 46.60 -8.00
N ARG A 479 -6.41 46.65 -9.33
CA ARG A 479 -6.86 47.78 -10.15
C ARG A 479 -8.38 47.88 -10.25
N SER A 480 -9.09 46.75 -10.37
CA SER A 480 -10.55 46.75 -10.46
C SER A 480 -11.25 47.10 -9.14
N MET A 481 -10.59 46.83 -8.01
CA MET A 481 -11.20 46.96 -6.68
C MET A 481 -10.61 48.11 -5.84
N GLY A 482 -9.54 48.77 -6.31
CA GLY A 482 -8.80 49.77 -5.53
C GLY A 482 -8.06 49.18 -4.34
N ALA A 483 -7.78 47.87 -4.35
CA ALA A 483 -7.21 47.15 -3.23
C ALA A 483 -5.68 47.37 -3.11
N SER A 484 -5.18 47.35 -1.87
CA SER A 484 -3.76 47.28 -1.56
C SER A 484 -3.22 45.86 -1.76
N LEU A 485 -1.99 45.75 -2.28
CA LEU A 485 -1.34 44.47 -2.55
C LEU A 485 -0.12 44.28 -1.63
N THR A 486 0.03 43.09 -1.04
CA THR A 486 1.25 42.71 -0.33
C THR A 486 1.90 41.50 -0.98
N LEU A 487 3.16 41.62 -1.36
CA LEU A 487 3.99 40.51 -1.84
C LEU A 487 4.57 39.75 -0.65
N LEU A 488 4.00 38.59 -0.31
CA LEU A 488 4.45 37.78 0.82
C LEU A 488 5.35 36.64 0.35
N SER A 489 6.49 36.49 1.03
CA SER A 489 7.42 35.39 0.80
C SER A 489 7.87 34.76 2.11
N SER A 490 8.17 33.47 2.07
CA SER A 490 8.81 32.79 3.20
C SER A 490 10.15 32.18 2.81
N VAL A 491 11.07 32.23 3.77
CA VAL A 491 12.37 31.55 3.69
C VAL A 491 12.38 30.49 4.80
N LYS A 492 12.66 29.23 4.42
CA LYS A 492 12.71 28.13 5.40
C LYS A 492 14.02 28.24 6.19
N ALA A 493 13.91 28.29 7.51
CA ALA A 493 15.07 28.06 8.35
C ALA A 493 15.40 26.56 8.30
N TYR A 494 16.59 26.21 7.81
CA TYR A 494 17.11 24.84 7.96
C TYR A 494 17.65 24.71 9.38
N SER A 495 17.08 23.83 10.20
CA SER A 495 17.53 23.61 11.59
C SER A 495 18.99 23.12 11.68
N HIS A 496 19.59 22.68 10.57
CA HIS A 496 20.97 22.15 10.47
C HIS A 496 21.76 22.68 9.26
N GLY A 497 21.37 23.82 8.66
CA GLY A 497 22.06 24.41 7.50
C GLY A 497 23.05 25.52 7.88
N PRO A 498 24.07 25.82 7.04
CA PRO A 498 24.97 26.94 7.26
C PRO A 498 24.19 28.28 7.28
N GLN A 499 24.39 29.09 8.33
CA GLN A 499 23.69 30.37 8.52
C GLN A 499 23.87 31.34 7.34
N GLU A 500 25.04 31.30 6.69
CA GLU A 500 25.37 32.10 5.50
C GLU A 500 24.44 31.81 4.30
N GLN A 501 24.01 30.56 4.10
CA GLN A 501 23.11 30.21 2.99
C GLN A 501 21.70 30.79 3.19
N PHE A 502 21.25 30.83 4.43
CA PHE A 502 19.96 31.41 4.78
C PHE A 502 19.95 32.94 4.59
N GLU A 503 21.02 33.62 5.02
CA GLU A 503 21.19 35.06 4.83
C GLU A 503 21.27 35.43 3.34
N ALA A 504 22.00 34.65 2.54
CA ALA A 504 22.06 34.84 1.10
C ALA A 504 20.69 34.66 0.40
N GLU A 505 19.90 33.64 0.77
CA GLU A 505 18.56 33.45 0.20
C GLU A 505 17.59 34.57 0.61
N LEU A 506 17.71 35.07 1.85
CA LEU A 506 16.92 36.20 2.34
C LEU A 506 17.24 37.49 1.58
N SER A 507 18.52 37.87 1.44
CA SER A 507 18.92 39.06 0.69
C SER A 507 18.54 38.97 -0.79
N SER A 508 18.68 37.79 -1.41
CA SER A 508 18.23 37.57 -2.78
C SER A 508 16.71 37.76 -2.93
N ARG A 509 15.93 37.26 -1.96
CA ARG A 509 14.46 37.42 -1.97
C ARG A 509 14.03 38.86 -1.75
N GLU A 510 14.70 39.59 -0.85
CA GLU A 510 14.48 41.01 -0.63
C GLU A 510 14.72 41.82 -1.91
N GLY A 511 15.86 41.59 -2.60
CA GLY A 511 16.16 42.26 -3.86
C GLY A 511 15.10 42.01 -4.94
N TYR A 512 14.65 40.76 -5.08
CA TYR A 512 13.60 40.39 -6.03
C TYR A 512 12.25 41.08 -5.75
N LEU A 513 11.79 41.06 -4.49
CA LEU A 513 10.52 41.66 -4.12
C LEU A 513 10.57 43.20 -4.17
N ALA A 514 11.69 43.81 -3.76
CA ALA A 514 11.88 45.24 -3.84
C ALA A 514 11.83 45.75 -5.29
N ALA A 515 12.48 45.03 -6.23
CA ALA A 515 12.43 45.36 -7.65
C ALA A 515 11.00 45.29 -8.21
N LEU A 516 10.23 44.25 -7.84
CA LEU A 516 8.83 44.12 -8.22
C LEU A 516 7.97 45.25 -7.64
N VAL A 517 8.13 45.60 -6.37
CA VAL A 517 7.41 46.70 -5.73
C VAL A 517 7.71 48.02 -6.44
N GLN A 518 8.97 48.30 -6.75
CA GLN A 518 9.35 49.52 -7.48
C GLN A 518 8.69 49.59 -8.86
N GLN A 519 8.68 48.48 -9.61
CA GLN A 519 8.02 48.39 -10.92
C GLN A 519 6.50 48.52 -10.84
N MET A 520 5.88 48.06 -9.75
CA MET A 520 4.43 48.17 -9.58
C MET A 520 4.01 49.57 -9.11
N ARG A 521 4.77 50.20 -8.21
CA ARG A 521 4.50 51.57 -7.77
C ARG A 521 4.59 52.59 -8.90
N SER A 522 5.46 52.38 -9.88
CA SER A 522 5.53 53.22 -11.08
C SER A 522 4.30 53.12 -11.99
N ASN A 523 3.38 52.20 -11.71
CA ASN A 523 2.13 51.98 -12.44
C ASN A 523 0.90 52.23 -11.54
N ASP A 524 1.02 53.10 -10.54
CA ASP A 524 -0.04 53.53 -9.59
C ASP A 524 -0.67 52.39 -8.76
N TYR A 525 0.11 51.36 -8.40
CA TYR A 525 -0.34 50.33 -7.45
C TYR A 525 0.13 50.64 -6.02
N THR A 526 -0.79 50.57 -5.05
CA THR A 526 -0.45 50.53 -3.62
C THR A 526 0.06 49.14 -3.26
N VAL A 527 1.40 48.97 -3.29
CA VAL A 527 2.03 47.67 -3.01
C VAL A 527 3.17 47.77 -2.00
N ASP A 528 3.22 46.78 -1.12
CA ASP A 528 4.29 46.51 -0.16
C ASP A 528 4.76 45.06 -0.25
N TYR A 529 5.84 44.71 0.44
CA TYR A 529 6.32 43.33 0.54
C TYR A 529 6.63 42.96 1.98
N ALA A 530 6.49 41.66 2.28
CA ALA A 530 6.83 41.10 3.58
C ALA A 530 7.56 39.76 3.39
N ILE A 531 8.64 39.58 4.13
CA ILE A 531 9.36 38.31 4.21
C ILE A 531 9.28 37.81 5.65
N ARG A 532 8.98 36.52 5.81
CA ARG A 532 8.90 35.86 7.12
C ARG A 532 9.64 34.54 7.11
N ARG A 533 10.07 34.11 8.30
CA ARG A 533 10.76 32.84 8.50
C ARG A 533 9.74 31.73 8.73
N GLY A 534 9.94 30.58 8.09
CA GLY A 534 9.12 29.38 8.32
C GLY A 534 8.40 28.85 7.07
N SER A 535 7.48 27.91 7.29
CA SER A 535 6.68 27.34 6.21
C SER A 535 5.69 28.37 5.67
N ILE A 536 5.55 28.46 4.36
CA ILE A 536 4.70 29.49 3.73
C ILE A 536 3.23 29.41 4.20
N ALA A 537 2.71 28.22 4.50
CA ALA A 537 1.33 28.06 4.95
C ALA A 537 1.11 28.61 6.36
N GLU A 538 2.04 28.39 7.29
CA GLU A 538 1.98 28.95 8.65
C GLU A 538 2.22 30.46 8.65
N VAL A 539 3.21 30.91 7.88
CA VAL A 539 3.49 32.32 7.67
C VAL A 539 2.28 33.06 7.13
N THR A 540 1.63 32.49 6.11
CA THR A 540 0.44 33.11 5.50
C THR A 540 -0.71 33.15 6.48
N HIS A 541 -0.97 32.09 7.24
CA HIS A 541 -1.99 32.08 8.28
C HIS A 541 -1.79 33.20 9.31
N ALA A 542 -0.59 33.26 9.91
CA ALA A 542 -0.26 34.28 10.88
C ALA A 542 -0.32 35.70 10.29
N PHE A 543 0.09 35.88 9.03
CA PHE A 543 0.03 37.16 8.36
C PHE A 543 -1.41 37.60 8.07
N VAL A 544 -2.27 36.68 7.65
CA VAL A 544 -3.69 36.93 7.37
C VAL A 544 -4.42 37.37 8.63
N GLU A 545 -4.24 36.65 9.75
CA GLU A 545 -4.86 37.02 11.03
C GLU A 545 -4.35 38.35 11.58
N ALA A 546 -3.06 38.67 11.41
CA ALA A 546 -2.48 39.89 11.96
C ALA A 546 -2.80 41.17 11.18
N ASN A 547 -3.16 41.07 9.90
CA ASN A 547 -3.32 42.23 9.01
C ASN A 547 -4.72 42.38 8.40
N ASP A 548 -5.67 41.51 8.81
CA ASP A 548 -7.04 41.44 8.28
C ASP A 548 -7.07 41.37 6.75
N ILE A 549 -6.41 40.36 6.18
CA ILE A 549 -6.32 40.18 4.72
C ILE A 549 -7.64 39.60 4.17
N ASP A 550 -8.12 40.15 3.05
CA ASP A 550 -9.40 39.72 2.45
C ASP A 550 -9.24 38.61 1.41
N LEU A 551 -8.08 38.56 0.73
CA LEU A 551 -7.83 37.60 -0.36
C LEU A 551 -6.36 37.18 -0.42
N VAL A 552 -6.12 35.87 -0.52
CA VAL A 552 -4.80 35.32 -0.82
C VAL A 552 -4.77 34.78 -2.25
N ILE A 553 -3.75 35.17 -3.03
CA ILE A 553 -3.53 34.74 -4.40
C ILE A 553 -2.24 33.91 -4.46
N THR A 554 -2.32 32.71 -5.03
CA THR A 554 -1.15 31.85 -5.25
C THR A 554 -1.31 31.06 -6.54
N THR A 555 -0.20 30.60 -7.09
CA THR A 555 -0.20 29.68 -8.23
C THR A 555 -0.36 28.22 -7.78
N THR A 556 -0.78 27.35 -8.70
CA THR A 556 -0.82 25.90 -8.50
C THR A 556 0.55 25.22 -8.59
N ARG A 557 1.61 25.96 -8.95
CA ARG A 557 3.01 25.51 -9.05
C ARG A 557 3.97 26.54 -8.43
N GLY A 558 5.03 26.08 -7.76
CA GLY A 558 6.08 26.93 -7.18
C GLY A 558 7.50 26.54 -7.65
N LYS A 559 8.53 26.87 -6.86
CA LYS A 559 9.97 26.72 -7.14
C LYS A 559 10.42 25.33 -7.61
N SER A 560 9.69 24.26 -7.28
CA SER A 560 10.02 22.90 -7.75
C SER A 560 9.58 22.60 -9.18
N GLY A 561 8.77 23.46 -9.83
CA GLY A 561 8.27 23.30 -11.20
C GLY A 561 7.35 22.10 -11.45
N GLN A 562 7.31 21.14 -10.53
CA GLN A 562 6.48 19.96 -10.57
C GLN A 562 5.15 20.21 -9.86
N LYS A 563 4.05 19.74 -10.45
CA LYS A 563 2.81 19.55 -9.70
C LYS A 563 3.13 18.57 -8.56
N HIS A 564 3.18 19.03 -7.31
CA HIS A 564 3.42 18.18 -6.14
C HIS A 564 2.09 17.68 -5.58
N TRP A 565 1.55 16.62 -6.18
CA TRP A 565 0.24 16.06 -5.82
C TRP A 565 0.27 15.30 -4.48
N MET A 566 1.39 14.64 -4.16
CA MET A 566 1.49 13.76 -2.98
C MET A 566 1.75 14.48 -1.64
N LYS A 567 2.28 15.71 -1.64
CA LYS A 567 2.72 16.40 -0.39
C LYS A 567 1.71 17.39 0.19
N GLY A 568 0.53 17.53 -0.44
CA GLY A 568 -0.34 18.69 -0.24
C GLY A 568 0.43 19.96 -0.64
N GLY A 569 0.26 20.41 -1.88
CA GLY A 569 0.88 21.66 -2.35
C GLY A 569 0.53 22.83 -1.42
N VAL A 570 1.27 23.93 -1.54
CA VAL A 570 1.03 25.16 -0.75
C VAL A 570 -0.46 25.52 -0.73
N SER A 571 -1.14 25.44 -1.89
CA SER A 571 -2.57 25.61 -2.05
C SER A 571 -3.43 24.75 -1.11
N SER A 572 -3.15 23.45 -1.01
CA SER A 572 -3.91 22.52 -0.16
C SER A 572 -3.69 22.82 1.33
N LYS A 573 -2.45 23.13 1.72
CA LYS A 573 -2.11 23.52 3.11
C LYS A 573 -2.78 24.84 3.50
N LEU A 574 -2.84 25.80 2.59
CA LEU A 574 -3.55 27.07 2.79
C LEU A 574 -5.05 26.86 2.95
N MET A 575 -5.68 26.03 2.09
CA MET A 575 -7.12 25.73 2.18
C MET A 575 -7.49 25.06 3.51
N SER A 576 -6.59 24.27 4.10
CA SER A 576 -6.83 23.64 5.41
C SER A 576 -6.67 24.60 6.60
N LYS A 577 -6.07 25.78 6.41
CA LYS A 577 -5.71 26.70 7.50
C LYS A 577 -6.42 28.05 7.42
N LEU A 578 -6.65 28.59 6.23
CA LEU A 578 -7.23 29.91 6.05
C LEU A 578 -8.76 29.86 6.08
N SER A 579 -9.37 30.83 6.75
CA SER A 579 -10.82 31.08 6.78
C SER A 579 -11.28 32.08 5.71
N ILE A 580 -10.35 32.63 4.93
CA ILE A 580 -10.59 33.63 3.88
C ILE A 580 -10.48 33.02 2.47
N PRO A 581 -11.03 33.68 1.43
CA PRO A 581 -10.89 33.25 0.05
C PRO A 581 -9.42 33.10 -0.39
N VAL A 582 -9.13 32.01 -1.10
CA VAL A 582 -7.85 31.75 -1.75
C VAL A 582 -8.07 31.60 -3.25
N LEU A 583 -7.50 32.50 -4.05
CA LEU A 583 -7.53 32.43 -5.51
C LEU A 583 -6.32 31.66 -6.02
N LEU A 584 -6.59 30.57 -6.75
CA LEU A 584 -5.58 29.76 -7.39
C LEU A 584 -5.44 30.15 -8.86
N VAL A 585 -4.24 30.60 -9.24
CA VAL A 585 -3.88 30.86 -10.63
C VAL A 585 -3.23 29.60 -11.20
N GLN A 586 -3.76 29.11 -12.33
CA GLN A 586 -3.19 27.95 -13.00
C GLN A 586 -1.82 28.31 -13.57
N GLY A 587 -0.76 27.70 -13.01
CA GLY A 587 0.59 27.87 -13.53
C GLY A 587 0.84 26.96 -14.74
N GLU A 588 1.27 27.54 -15.85
CA GLU A 588 1.69 26.82 -17.08
C GLU A 588 3.10 26.23 -16.92
#